data_AF-A0A2S0XDV6-F1
#
_entry.id   AF-A0A2S0XDV6-F1
#
_cell.length_a   1.000
_cell.length_b   1.000
_cell.length_c   1.000
_cell.angle_alpha   90.00
_cell.angle_beta   90.00
_cell.angle_gamma   90.00
#
_symmetry.space_group_name_H-M   'P 1'
#
loop_
_entity.id
_entity.type
_entity.pdbx_description
1 polymer ?
#
loop_
_entity_poly.entity_id
_entity_poly.type
_entity_poly.pdbx_seq_one_letter_code
_entity_poly.pdbx_strand_id
1 'polypeptide(L)'
;MPIRLPDDELLSLVIKTQKEAILAAKMKGLFSFYVPALPSSTVITTSLITAFFDDDDEPLTIRTPLLCDDDFSRGIVEILKYDEVDIYFFDEHNYEWMSFRTVLEDNGSCLIGDEDIHLLGYHPETVKSIHGVLNDWFGSRTQEDDECAIQAVFKEELSPQDIFVLDMTPEVNGYQGSSGYRHDTLTRTDPGYHQERDISACLLRAFEPKQIMMNPRRKDTFKEILDHLVLTDKLAILIQAKDSPTSEAGITRTLERKRRSTHSQIDNAIRQINGASRYLKRQTTAKLVVGDNDVDVSLGKRRVIGLAIVKELFDDEGEAYAAACRKLSGLNGGGMVMDYNSFHAFTHRFRSETEFVRALETLVERVQSSGWISVKDEVFAGVLDWVEQVRTSDPDH
;
A
#
# COMPACT_ATOMS: atom_id res chain seq x y z
N MET A 1 -7.74 8.92 11.11
CA MET A 1 -7.48 8.72 12.54
C MET A 1 -7.83 10.00 13.28
N PRO A 2 -8.84 10.00 14.15
CA PRO A 2 -9.16 11.14 14.98
C PRO A 2 -8.05 11.35 16.02
N ILE A 3 -7.61 12.58 16.21
CA ILE A 3 -6.65 12.97 17.24
C ILE A 3 -7.16 14.21 17.98
N ARG A 4 -6.69 14.43 19.20
CA ARG A 4 -6.87 15.71 19.90
C ARG A 4 -5.50 16.32 20.14
N LEU A 5 -5.27 17.52 19.62
CA LEU A 5 -4.05 18.27 19.91
C LEU A 5 -4.12 18.83 21.34
N PRO A 6 -2.97 19.04 22.02
CA PRO A 6 -2.96 19.38 23.45
C PRO A 6 -3.79 20.59 23.86
N ASP A 7 -3.99 21.54 22.94
CA ASP A 7 -4.67 22.81 23.20
C ASP A 7 -6.05 22.91 22.51
N ASP A 8 -6.50 21.85 21.83
CA ASP A 8 -7.75 21.84 21.06
C ASP A 8 -8.90 21.17 21.83
N GLU A 9 -10.07 21.81 21.84
CA GLU A 9 -11.30 21.19 22.36
C GLU A 9 -11.90 20.19 21.36
N LEU A 10 -11.71 20.45 20.06
CA LEU A 10 -12.22 19.62 18.95
C LEU A 10 -11.23 18.56 18.52
N LEU A 11 -11.75 17.49 17.89
CA LEU A 11 -10.91 16.50 17.23
C LEU A 11 -10.40 17.02 15.88
N SER A 12 -9.16 16.67 15.56
CA SER A 12 -8.55 16.80 14.23
C SER A 12 -8.52 15.44 13.52
N LEU A 13 -8.36 15.45 12.20
CA LEU A 13 -8.28 14.23 11.40
C LEU A 13 -6.89 14.03 10.80
N VAL A 14 -6.22 12.94 11.14
CA VAL A 14 -5.02 12.46 10.43
C VAL A 14 -5.44 11.46 9.35
N ILE A 15 -5.10 11.76 8.10
CA ILE A 15 -5.25 10.85 6.96
C ILE A 15 -3.89 10.32 6.59
N LYS A 16 -3.70 9.00 6.76
CA LYS A 16 -2.51 8.30 6.27
C LYS A 16 -2.87 7.58 4.98
N THR A 17 -2.28 8.01 3.88
CA THR A 17 -2.62 7.52 2.54
C THR A 17 -1.41 7.65 1.61
N GLN A 18 -1.62 7.36 0.34
CA GLN A 18 -0.56 7.45 -0.66
C GLN A 18 -0.30 8.87 -1.10
N LYS A 19 0.93 9.13 -1.55
CA LYS A 19 1.30 10.42 -2.16
C LYS A 19 0.39 10.79 -3.32
N GLU A 20 -0.05 9.82 -4.12
CA GLU A 20 -0.99 10.00 -5.22
C GLU A 20 -2.33 10.55 -4.72
N ALA A 21 -2.89 9.98 -3.66
CA ALA A 21 -4.14 10.43 -3.06
C ALA A 21 -4.00 11.82 -2.42
N ILE A 22 -2.88 12.07 -1.74
CA ILE A 22 -2.55 13.40 -1.19
C ILE A 22 -2.46 14.44 -2.33
N LEU A 23 -1.76 14.09 -3.41
CA LEU A 23 -1.60 14.97 -4.57
C LEU A 23 -2.94 15.22 -5.28
N ALA A 24 -3.77 14.20 -5.45
CA ALA A 24 -5.10 14.34 -6.04
C ALA A 24 -5.99 15.29 -5.22
N ALA A 25 -6.02 15.10 -3.90
CA ALA A 25 -6.73 16.00 -3.00
C ALA A 25 -6.23 17.44 -3.10
N LYS A 26 -4.90 17.63 -3.10
CA LYS A 26 -4.26 18.94 -3.26
C LYS A 26 -4.64 19.62 -4.57
N MET A 27 -4.59 18.88 -5.68
CA MET A 27 -4.89 19.43 -7.00
C MET A 27 -6.37 19.82 -7.15
N LYS A 28 -7.27 19.05 -6.55
CA LYS A 28 -8.72 19.32 -6.57
C LYS A 28 -9.15 20.33 -5.51
N GLY A 29 -8.34 20.55 -4.48
CA GLY A 29 -8.68 21.39 -3.32
C GLY A 29 -9.74 20.78 -2.41
N LEU A 30 -10.03 19.48 -2.56
CA LEU A 30 -11.06 18.75 -1.83
C LEU A 30 -10.86 17.24 -1.92
N PHE A 31 -11.60 16.52 -1.10
CA PHE A 31 -11.84 15.07 -1.23
C PHE A 31 -13.21 14.74 -0.61
N SER A 32 -13.69 13.49 -0.73
CA SER A 32 -15.06 13.14 -0.28
C SER A 32 -15.08 12.01 0.73
N PHE A 33 -16.04 12.08 1.66
CA PHE A 33 -16.43 10.99 2.54
C PHE A 33 -17.79 10.45 2.14
N TYR A 34 -17.84 9.15 1.86
CA TYR A 34 -19.07 8.41 1.64
C TYR A 34 -19.41 7.62 2.89
N VAL A 35 -20.64 7.79 3.35
CA VAL A 35 -21.15 7.17 4.57
C VAL A 35 -22.40 6.39 4.17
N PRO A 36 -22.27 5.17 3.58
CA PRO A 36 -23.41 4.41 3.11
C PRO A 36 -24.27 3.89 4.26
N ALA A 37 -25.60 3.92 4.09
CA ALA A 37 -26.54 3.22 4.95
C ALA A 37 -26.56 1.74 4.58
N LEU A 38 -25.98 0.90 5.44
CA LEU A 38 -25.82 -0.53 5.20
C LEU A 38 -26.86 -1.31 6.03
N PRO A 39 -27.82 -2.01 5.39
CA PRO A 39 -28.78 -2.81 6.11
C PRO A 39 -28.09 -4.04 6.73
N SER A 40 -28.19 -4.18 8.06
CA SER A 40 -27.87 -5.41 8.78
C SER A 40 -29.16 -6.21 9.04
N SER A 41 -29.03 -7.43 9.55
CA SER A 41 -30.17 -8.27 9.95
C SER A 41 -30.99 -7.68 11.09
N THR A 42 -30.43 -6.74 11.86
CA THR A 42 -31.06 -6.19 13.07
C THR A 42 -31.19 -4.66 13.10
N VAL A 43 -30.30 -3.93 12.43
CA VAL A 43 -30.22 -2.46 12.46
C VAL A 43 -29.73 -1.94 11.11
N ILE A 44 -29.85 -0.63 10.88
CA ILE A 44 -29.08 0.05 9.83
C ILE A 44 -27.75 0.46 10.45
N THR A 45 -26.65 0.04 9.85
CA THR A 45 -25.28 0.44 10.25
C THR A 45 -24.67 1.31 9.17
N THR A 46 -23.53 1.91 9.47
CA THR A 46 -22.73 2.58 8.45
C THR A 46 -21.25 2.23 8.57
N SER A 47 -20.47 2.66 7.59
CA SER A 47 -19.02 2.64 7.58
C SER A 47 -18.53 3.77 6.67
N LEU A 48 -17.21 3.93 6.52
CA LEU A 48 -16.65 5.09 5.83
C LEU A 48 -15.85 4.65 4.61
N ILE A 49 -16.08 5.32 3.49
CA ILE A 49 -15.16 5.34 2.35
C ILE A 49 -14.66 6.78 2.19
N THR A 50 -13.34 6.96 2.26
CA THR A 50 -12.70 8.23 1.91
C THR A 50 -12.18 8.14 0.48
N ALA A 51 -12.59 9.04 -0.40
CA ALA A 51 -12.27 9.00 -1.82
C ALA A 51 -11.47 10.24 -2.26
N PHE A 52 -10.41 9.99 -3.02
CA PHE A 52 -9.52 10.99 -3.61
C PHE A 52 -9.57 10.86 -5.13
N PHE A 53 -10.17 11.86 -5.79
CA PHE A 53 -10.45 11.82 -7.22
C PHE A 53 -9.24 12.20 -8.05
N ASP A 54 -8.38 11.22 -8.30
CA ASP A 54 -7.38 11.27 -9.37
C ASP A 54 -8.03 10.93 -10.72
N ASP A 55 -8.97 9.99 -10.73
CA ASP A 55 -9.91 9.68 -11.80
C ASP A 55 -11.36 9.87 -11.28
N ASP A 56 -12.27 10.36 -12.13
CA ASP A 56 -13.64 10.66 -11.70
C ASP A 56 -14.47 9.36 -11.49
N ASP A 57 -14.16 8.29 -12.24
CA ASP A 57 -14.89 7.02 -12.18
C ASP A 57 -14.26 6.05 -11.17
N GLU A 58 -12.93 5.98 -11.12
CA GLU A 58 -12.17 5.09 -10.23
C GLU A 58 -11.22 5.85 -9.30
N PRO A 59 -11.74 6.59 -8.29
CA PRO A 59 -10.91 7.34 -7.37
C PRO A 59 -10.11 6.42 -6.44
N LEU A 60 -8.98 6.91 -5.95
CA LEU A 60 -8.24 6.26 -4.87
C LEU A 60 -9.08 6.28 -3.58
N THR A 61 -9.26 5.12 -2.94
CA THR A 61 -10.14 5.00 -1.77
C THR A 61 -9.45 4.41 -0.55
N ILE A 62 -9.92 4.83 0.63
CA ILE A 62 -9.66 4.20 1.92
C ILE A 62 -10.99 3.69 2.47
N ARG A 63 -11.08 2.39 2.73
CA ARG A 63 -12.26 1.75 3.33
C ARG A 63 -12.02 1.59 4.81
N THR A 64 -12.89 2.18 5.61
CA THR A 64 -12.77 2.22 7.07
C THR A 64 -14.04 1.65 7.69
N PRO A 65 -14.04 0.38 8.09
CA PRO A 65 -15.10 -0.19 8.91
C PRO A 65 -15.27 0.64 10.18
N LEU A 66 -16.50 1.03 10.50
CA LEU A 66 -16.84 1.75 11.73
C LEU A 66 -17.56 0.82 12.70
N LEU A 67 -17.08 0.75 13.94
CA LEU A 67 -17.55 -0.19 14.95
C LEU A 67 -17.90 0.56 16.25
N CYS A 68 -18.86 0.05 17.01
CA CYS A 68 -19.30 0.75 18.23
C CYS A 68 -18.31 0.64 19.39
N ASP A 69 -17.42 -0.34 19.37
CA ASP A 69 -16.57 -0.71 20.51
C ASP A 69 -15.28 0.11 20.62
N ASP A 70 -14.96 0.97 19.64
CA ASP A 70 -13.67 1.68 19.61
C ASP A 70 -13.80 3.22 19.53
N ASP A 71 -12.86 3.92 20.19
CA ASP A 71 -12.80 5.39 20.21
C ASP A 71 -12.51 5.98 18.83
N PHE A 72 -11.84 5.24 17.96
CA PHE A 72 -11.51 5.70 16.62
C PHE A 72 -12.79 5.89 15.79
N SER A 73 -13.69 4.91 15.78
CA SER A 73 -14.95 4.94 15.04
C SER A 73 -15.88 6.03 15.56
N ARG A 74 -15.97 6.17 16.90
CA ARG A 74 -16.74 7.25 17.54
C ARG A 74 -16.18 8.63 17.17
N GLY A 75 -14.86 8.80 17.23
CA GLY A 75 -14.20 10.05 16.87
C GLY A 75 -14.36 10.40 15.38
N ILE A 76 -14.37 9.41 14.49
CA ILE A 76 -14.68 9.63 13.07
C ILE A 76 -16.12 10.12 12.90
N VAL A 77 -17.10 9.45 13.50
CA VAL A 77 -18.51 9.89 13.41
C VAL A 77 -18.72 11.28 14.02
N GLU A 78 -18.00 11.61 15.08
CA GLU A 78 -18.02 12.95 15.67
C GLU A 78 -17.47 14.00 14.71
N ILE A 79 -16.26 13.78 14.15
CA ILE A 79 -15.63 14.70 13.19
C ILE A 79 -16.51 14.96 11.98
N LEU A 80 -17.15 13.92 11.42
CA LEU A 80 -18.00 14.05 10.23
C LEU A 80 -19.24 14.94 10.46
N LYS A 81 -19.56 15.30 11.70
CA LYS A 81 -20.65 16.21 12.07
C LYS A 81 -20.18 17.65 12.34
N TYR A 82 -18.88 17.92 12.27
CA TYR A 82 -18.37 19.28 12.43
C TYR A 82 -18.60 20.08 11.15
N ASP A 83 -18.79 21.40 11.28
CA ASP A 83 -18.77 22.31 10.13
C ASP A 83 -17.35 22.46 9.55
N GLU A 84 -16.34 22.38 10.41
CA GLU A 84 -14.94 22.57 10.07
C GLU A 84 -14.03 21.64 10.90
N VAL A 85 -12.96 21.14 10.28
CA VAL A 85 -11.97 20.28 10.92
C VAL A 85 -10.58 20.53 10.35
N ASP A 86 -9.56 20.47 11.21
CA ASP A 86 -8.16 20.50 10.81
C ASP A 86 -7.73 19.08 10.36
N ILE A 87 -7.24 18.96 9.13
CA ILE A 87 -6.88 17.69 8.49
C ILE A 87 -5.39 17.66 8.15
N TYR A 88 -4.72 16.58 8.53
CA TYR A 88 -3.29 16.38 8.33
C TYR A 88 -3.02 15.15 7.47
N PHE A 89 -2.27 15.32 6.38
CA PHE A 89 -2.00 14.26 5.42
C PHE A 89 -0.58 13.71 5.56
N PHE A 90 -0.49 12.41 5.86
CA PHE A 90 0.75 11.68 5.99
C PHE A 90 0.87 10.59 4.93
N ASP A 91 2.07 10.38 4.40
CA ASP A 91 2.33 9.27 3.49
C ASP A 91 2.59 7.94 4.20
N GLU A 92 2.87 6.91 3.41
CA GLU A 92 3.21 5.57 3.88
C GLU A 92 4.51 5.51 4.71
N HIS A 93 5.36 6.53 4.60
CA HIS A 93 6.61 6.71 5.34
C HIS A 93 6.48 7.63 6.57
N ASN A 94 5.26 8.11 6.86
CA ASN A 94 4.92 9.03 7.95
C ASN A 94 5.48 10.45 7.77
N TYR A 95 5.73 10.89 6.55
CA TYR A 95 5.98 12.30 6.28
C TYR A 95 4.66 13.04 6.16
N GLU A 96 4.49 14.11 6.93
CA GLU A 96 3.41 15.07 6.73
C GLU A 96 3.72 15.88 5.46
N TRP A 97 2.81 15.88 4.51
CA TRP A 97 3.00 16.58 3.22
C TRP A 97 2.16 17.84 3.10
N MET A 98 1.02 17.88 3.77
CA MET A 98 0.15 19.04 3.82
C MET A 98 -0.82 18.91 4.99
N SER A 99 -1.26 20.05 5.49
CA SER A 99 -2.37 20.14 6.43
C SER A 99 -3.23 21.37 6.15
N PHE A 100 -4.53 21.21 6.35
CA PHE A 100 -5.53 22.20 6.00
C PHE A 100 -6.64 22.26 7.02
N ARG A 101 -7.09 23.47 7.29
CA ARG A 101 -8.43 23.71 7.80
C ARG A 101 -9.43 23.46 6.69
N THR A 102 -10.38 22.58 6.96
CA THR A 102 -11.26 22.00 5.96
C THR A 102 -12.70 22.15 6.40
N VAL A 103 -13.55 22.69 5.52
CA VAL A 103 -15.01 22.73 5.75
C VAL A 103 -15.61 21.42 5.28
N LEU A 104 -16.51 20.86 6.09
CA LEU A 104 -17.27 19.65 5.75
C LEU A 104 -18.66 20.06 5.25
N GLU A 105 -18.90 19.87 3.96
CA GLU A 105 -20.18 20.18 3.32
C GLU A 105 -20.98 18.87 3.19
N ASP A 106 -21.91 18.64 4.13
CA ASP A 106 -22.82 17.49 4.12
C ASP A 106 -24.15 17.85 3.43
N ASN A 107 -24.36 17.32 2.23
CA ASN A 107 -25.53 17.62 1.39
C ASN A 107 -26.68 16.61 1.54
N GLY A 108 -26.54 15.59 2.39
CA GLY A 108 -27.56 14.54 2.49
C GLY A 108 -27.05 13.18 2.96
N SER A 109 -25.90 13.13 3.63
CA SER A 109 -25.37 11.88 4.14
C SER A 109 -26.34 11.25 5.14
N CYS A 110 -26.20 9.94 5.34
CA CYS A 110 -27.05 9.24 6.31
C CYS A 110 -26.83 9.74 7.76
N LEU A 111 -25.76 10.48 8.06
CA LEU A 111 -25.50 11.02 9.40
C LEU A 111 -26.39 12.22 9.78
N ILE A 112 -26.98 12.91 8.80
CA ILE A 112 -27.89 14.05 9.02
C ILE A 112 -29.37 13.70 8.77
N GLY A 113 -29.65 12.50 8.27
CA GLY A 113 -31.00 12.01 8.05
C GLY A 113 -31.73 11.61 9.34
N ASP A 114 -33.02 11.30 9.22
CA ASP A 114 -33.85 10.76 10.31
C ASP A 114 -33.58 9.27 10.61
N GLU A 115 -32.63 8.65 9.90
CA GLU A 115 -32.30 7.24 10.08
C GLU A 115 -31.52 7.02 11.40
N ASP A 116 -32.00 6.08 12.21
CA ASP A 116 -31.34 5.69 13.44
C ASP A 116 -30.19 4.72 13.12
N ILE A 117 -28.99 5.27 12.92
CA ILE A 117 -27.78 4.52 12.56
C ILE A 117 -27.10 3.98 13.81
N HIS A 118 -26.87 2.67 13.81
CA HIS A 118 -26.17 1.97 14.88
C HIS A 118 -24.90 1.32 14.35
N LEU A 119 -23.75 1.66 14.93
CA LEU A 119 -22.50 0.96 14.62
C LEU A 119 -22.55 -0.46 15.20
N LEU A 120 -22.06 -1.44 14.43
CA LEU A 120 -21.98 -2.84 14.88
C LEU A 120 -20.82 -3.05 15.84
N GLY A 121 -20.97 -4.04 16.73
CA GLY A 121 -19.87 -4.51 17.59
C GLY A 121 -18.76 -5.18 16.78
N TYR A 122 -17.54 -5.13 17.30
CA TYR A 122 -16.38 -5.76 16.69
C TYR A 122 -16.55 -7.28 16.68
N HIS A 123 -16.50 -7.85 15.47
CA HIS A 123 -16.23 -9.25 15.23
C HIS A 123 -15.46 -9.38 13.92
N PRO A 124 -14.43 -10.25 13.81
CA PRO A 124 -13.61 -10.38 12.61
C PRO A 124 -14.42 -10.63 11.33
N GLU A 125 -15.40 -11.53 11.39
CA GLU A 125 -16.32 -11.77 10.27
C GLU A 125 -17.22 -10.55 9.94
N THR A 126 -17.61 -9.75 10.93
CA THR A 126 -18.32 -8.48 10.68
C THR A 126 -17.43 -7.51 9.91
N VAL A 127 -16.17 -7.38 10.32
CA VAL A 127 -15.19 -6.50 9.66
C VAL A 127 -14.90 -6.95 8.23
N LYS A 128 -14.71 -8.26 8.00
CA LYS A 128 -14.55 -8.85 6.64
C LYS A 128 -15.78 -8.57 5.79
N SER A 129 -16.98 -8.80 6.33
CA SER A 129 -18.25 -8.56 5.64
C SER A 129 -18.43 -7.09 5.25
N ILE A 130 -18.22 -6.15 6.19
CA ILE A 130 -18.27 -4.71 5.93
C ILE A 130 -17.29 -4.33 4.82
N HIS A 131 -16.05 -4.80 4.89
CA HIS A 131 -15.05 -4.47 3.88
C HIS A 131 -15.46 -4.93 2.47
N GLY A 132 -16.01 -6.14 2.34
CA GLY A 132 -16.55 -6.65 1.08
C GLY A 132 -17.74 -5.82 0.57
N VAL A 133 -18.70 -5.53 1.46
CA VAL A 133 -19.88 -4.71 1.11
C VAL A 133 -19.49 -3.31 0.66
N LEU A 134 -18.51 -2.66 1.32
CA LEU A 134 -18.05 -1.33 0.92
C LEU A 134 -17.42 -1.31 -0.47
N ASN A 135 -16.69 -2.37 -0.84
CA ASN A 135 -16.12 -2.51 -2.17
C ASN A 135 -17.23 -2.55 -3.24
N ASP A 136 -18.22 -3.42 -3.03
CA ASP A 136 -19.29 -3.64 -3.99
C ASP A 136 -20.24 -2.43 -4.08
N TRP A 137 -20.55 -1.82 -2.93
CA TRP A 137 -21.38 -0.61 -2.86
C TRP A 137 -20.73 0.55 -3.61
N PHE A 138 -19.44 0.83 -3.34
CA PHE A 138 -18.76 1.96 -3.97
C PHE A 138 -18.55 1.79 -5.48
N GLY A 139 -18.32 0.54 -5.91
CA GLY A 139 -18.24 0.19 -7.34
C GLY A 139 -19.59 0.33 -8.06
N SER A 140 -20.69 0.38 -7.31
CA SER A 140 -22.05 0.53 -7.84
C SER A 140 -22.69 1.88 -7.48
N ARG A 141 -21.89 2.85 -7.01
CA ARG A 141 -22.38 4.16 -6.57
C ARG A 141 -23.08 4.89 -7.72
N THR A 142 -24.09 5.67 -7.36
CA THR A 142 -24.89 6.48 -8.26
C THR A 142 -24.53 7.96 -8.13
N GLN A 143 -25.04 8.77 -9.06
CA GLN A 143 -24.91 10.23 -8.96
C GLN A 143 -25.54 10.78 -7.67
N GLU A 144 -26.62 10.18 -7.18
CA GLU A 144 -27.25 10.57 -5.91
C GLU A 144 -26.32 10.29 -4.72
N ASP A 145 -25.60 9.16 -4.75
CA ASP A 145 -24.59 8.85 -3.72
C ASP A 145 -23.42 9.85 -3.74
N ASP A 146 -23.01 10.30 -4.93
CA ASP A 146 -21.98 11.34 -5.09
C ASP A 146 -22.45 12.72 -4.62
N GLU A 147 -23.73 13.07 -4.85
CA GLU A 147 -24.34 14.32 -4.39
C GLU A 147 -24.53 14.34 -2.87
N CYS A 148 -24.84 13.19 -2.25
CA CYS A 148 -25.00 13.04 -0.80
C CYS A 148 -23.68 12.81 -0.04
N ALA A 149 -22.54 12.69 -0.74
CA ALA A 149 -21.24 12.56 -0.09
C ALA A 149 -20.86 13.83 0.67
N ILE A 150 -20.19 13.68 1.82
CA ILE A 150 -19.67 14.82 2.58
C ILE A 150 -18.42 15.30 1.87
N GLN A 151 -18.44 16.54 1.37
CA GLN A 151 -17.28 17.13 0.71
C GLN A 151 -16.38 17.83 1.73
N ALA A 152 -15.12 17.41 1.79
CA ALA A 152 -14.11 18.00 2.64
C ALA A 152 -13.32 19.03 1.81
N VAL A 153 -13.72 20.30 1.87
CA VAL A 153 -13.20 21.39 1.03
C VAL A 153 -12.11 22.18 1.75
N PHE A 154 -10.91 22.22 1.19
CA PHE A 154 -9.76 22.92 1.76
C PHE A 154 -9.96 24.44 1.74
N LYS A 155 -9.72 25.10 2.88
CA LYS A 155 -9.88 26.57 2.99
C LYS A 155 -8.57 27.28 3.36
N GLU A 156 -7.92 26.87 4.45
CA GLU A 156 -6.71 27.52 4.98
C GLU A 156 -5.58 26.50 5.15
N GLU A 157 -4.39 26.83 4.66
CA GLU A 157 -3.19 26.02 4.83
C GLU A 157 -2.67 26.12 6.28
N LEU A 158 -2.49 24.98 6.94
CA LEU A 158 -1.94 24.91 8.31
C LEU A 158 -0.42 24.65 8.31
N SER A 159 0.11 24.12 7.21
CA SER A 159 1.55 23.88 7.01
C SER A 159 1.99 24.18 5.57
N PRO A 160 3.29 24.46 5.34
CA PRO A 160 3.84 24.58 3.99
C PRO A 160 3.67 23.29 3.21
N GLN A 161 3.42 23.40 1.90
CA GLN A 161 3.19 22.23 1.05
C GLN A 161 4.35 21.92 0.08
N ASP A 162 5.40 22.73 0.11
CA ASP A 162 6.64 22.58 -0.66
C ASP A 162 7.73 21.93 0.20
N ILE A 163 7.35 20.93 1.00
CA ILE A 163 8.24 20.23 1.91
C ILE A 163 9.26 19.41 1.09
N PHE A 164 10.54 19.63 1.41
CA PHE A 164 11.65 18.78 0.98
C PHE A 164 12.17 18.01 2.19
N VAL A 165 12.04 16.70 2.17
CA VAL A 165 12.54 15.84 3.24
C VAL A 165 13.91 15.31 2.84
N LEU A 166 14.91 15.46 3.72
CA LEU A 166 16.20 14.80 3.63
C LEU A 166 16.40 13.90 4.83
N ASP A 167 16.41 12.59 4.61
CA ASP A 167 16.54 11.58 5.64
C ASP A 167 17.91 10.90 5.53
N MET A 168 18.79 11.22 6.49
CA MET A 168 20.15 10.69 6.63
C MET A 168 20.27 9.69 7.78
N THR A 169 19.13 9.17 8.28
CA THR A 169 19.12 8.24 9.41
C THR A 169 19.84 6.95 9.01
N PRO A 170 20.89 6.50 9.73
CA PRO A 170 21.68 5.35 9.32
C PRO A 170 20.86 4.05 9.21
N GLU A 171 19.90 3.86 10.10
CA GLU A 171 19.09 2.65 10.21
C GLU A 171 18.22 2.43 8.96
N VAL A 172 17.67 3.50 8.38
CA VAL A 172 16.80 3.43 7.19
C VAL A 172 17.58 3.51 5.87
N ASN A 173 18.89 3.77 5.94
CA ASN A 173 19.78 3.91 4.79
C ASN A 173 20.95 2.90 4.82
N GLY A 174 20.94 1.91 5.71
CA GLY A 174 22.09 1.01 5.94
C GLY A 174 22.26 -0.13 4.94
N TYR A 175 21.37 -0.27 3.96
CA TYR A 175 21.39 -1.38 2.98
C TYR A 175 22.53 -1.24 1.95
N GLN A 176 22.92 -2.35 1.33
CA GLN A 176 23.98 -2.33 0.32
C GLN A 176 23.52 -1.60 -0.94
N GLY A 177 24.34 -0.66 -1.44
CA GLY A 177 24.01 0.18 -2.59
C GLY A 177 23.31 1.50 -2.22
N SER A 178 23.05 1.74 -0.94
CA SER A 178 22.56 3.01 -0.43
C SER A 178 23.59 4.14 -0.60
N SER A 179 23.10 5.35 -0.84
CA SER A 179 23.88 6.60 -0.79
C SER A 179 24.13 7.11 0.63
N GLY A 180 23.60 6.45 1.66
CA GLY A 180 23.63 6.90 3.05
C GLY A 180 22.59 7.98 3.38
N TYR A 181 21.80 8.38 2.40
CA TYR A 181 20.71 9.33 2.53
C TYR A 181 19.66 9.07 1.45
N ARG A 182 18.45 9.56 1.70
CA ARG A 182 17.37 9.67 0.73
C ARG A 182 16.70 11.03 0.85
N HIS A 183 16.11 11.49 -0.23
CA HIS A 183 15.28 12.69 -0.20
C HIS A 183 13.93 12.41 -0.83
N ASP A 184 12.95 13.21 -0.44
CA ASP A 184 11.59 13.03 -0.92
C ASP A 184 10.81 14.34 -0.95
N THR A 185 9.85 14.39 -1.86
CA THR A 185 8.94 15.50 -2.12
C THR A 185 7.56 14.91 -2.45
N LEU A 186 6.50 15.70 -2.31
CA LEU A 186 5.16 15.24 -2.70
C LEU A 186 5.08 14.96 -4.21
N THR A 187 5.65 15.84 -5.03
CA THR A 187 5.76 15.66 -6.49
C THR A 187 7.09 15.03 -6.86
N ARG A 188 7.06 13.88 -7.56
CA ARG A 188 8.26 13.11 -7.93
C ARG A 188 8.51 13.19 -9.44
N THR A 189 9.61 13.80 -9.87
CA THR A 189 9.98 13.89 -11.30
C THR A 189 10.76 12.67 -11.80
N ASP A 190 11.42 11.93 -10.89
CA ASP A 190 12.12 10.68 -11.18
C ASP A 190 11.52 9.53 -10.34
N PRO A 191 10.46 8.87 -10.82
CA PRO A 191 9.72 7.87 -10.02
C PRO A 191 10.59 6.65 -9.67
N GLY A 192 11.52 6.25 -10.54
CA GLY A 192 12.37 5.08 -10.33
C GLY A 192 13.27 5.24 -9.10
N TYR A 193 13.93 6.40 -8.97
CA TYR A 193 14.80 6.72 -7.84
C TYR A 193 14.10 6.56 -6.49
N HIS A 194 12.86 7.03 -6.39
CA HIS A 194 12.08 7.00 -5.15
C HIS A 194 11.53 5.60 -4.86
N GLN A 195 10.92 4.94 -5.86
CA GLN A 195 10.34 3.60 -5.67
C GLN A 195 11.38 2.59 -5.17
N GLU A 196 12.60 2.63 -5.70
CA GLU A 196 13.66 1.71 -5.28
C GLU A 196 14.03 1.88 -3.80
N ARG A 197 14.08 3.14 -3.32
CA ARG A 197 14.39 3.46 -1.92
C ARG A 197 13.24 3.13 -0.99
N ASP A 198 12.02 3.35 -1.44
CA ASP A 198 10.80 3.02 -0.70
C ASP A 198 10.71 1.50 -0.47
N ILE A 199 11.04 0.70 -1.49
CA ILE A 199 11.16 -0.77 -1.36
C ILE A 199 12.26 -1.15 -0.37
N SER A 200 13.43 -0.52 -0.43
CA SER A 200 14.51 -0.77 0.55
C SER A 200 14.06 -0.47 1.98
N ALA A 201 13.36 0.64 2.19
CA ALA A 201 12.83 1.02 3.51
C ALA A 201 11.77 0.02 4.02
N CYS A 202 10.94 -0.52 3.11
CA CYS A 202 10.01 -1.59 3.44
C CYS A 202 10.72 -2.89 3.83
N LEU A 203 11.76 -3.30 3.08
CA LEU A 203 12.53 -4.51 3.36
C LEU A 203 13.28 -4.45 4.70
N LEU A 204 13.82 -3.28 5.06
CA LEU A 204 14.50 -3.06 6.34
C LEU A 204 13.63 -3.30 7.57
N ARG A 205 12.30 -3.39 7.42
CA ARG A 205 11.39 -3.75 8.52
C ARG A 205 11.54 -5.21 8.93
N ALA A 206 12.02 -6.08 8.04
CA ALA A 206 12.08 -7.53 8.25
C ALA A 206 13.49 -8.12 8.09
N PHE A 207 14.35 -7.47 7.30
CA PHE A 207 15.67 -7.97 6.95
C PHE A 207 16.78 -7.08 7.47
N GLU A 208 17.92 -7.69 7.78
CA GLU A 208 19.13 -6.98 8.14
C GLU A 208 19.66 -6.17 6.94
N PRO A 209 20.23 -4.96 7.15
CA PRO A 209 20.68 -4.12 6.03
C PRO A 209 21.67 -4.81 5.09
N LYS A 210 22.57 -5.64 5.63
CA LYS A 210 23.54 -6.43 4.86
C LYS A 210 22.90 -7.50 3.98
N GLN A 211 21.65 -7.87 4.19
CA GLN A 211 20.96 -8.86 3.37
C GLN A 211 20.33 -8.23 2.12
N ILE A 212 20.15 -6.92 2.11
CA ILE A 212 19.45 -6.16 1.07
C ILE A 212 20.49 -5.52 0.14
N MET A 213 20.46 -5.87 -1.14
CA MET A 213 21.27 -5.26 -2.18
C MET A 213 20.37 -4.50 -3.16
N MET A 214 20.57 -3.19 -3.26
CA MET A 214 19.86 -2.34 -4.22
C MET A 214 20.70 -2.17 -5.50
N ASN A 215 20.05 -2.24 -6.65
CA ASN A 215 20.57 -2.12 -8.00
C ASN A 215 21.85 -2.93 -8.25
N PRO A 216 21.86 -4.26 -7.98
CA PRO A 216 23.00 -5.11 -8.30
C PRO A 216 23.30 -5.09 -9.80
N ARG A 217 24.57 -4.83 -10.14
CA ARG A 217 25.08 -4.81 -11.52
C ARG A 217 26.02 -5.96 -11.77
N ARG A 218 26.04 -6.47 -13.00
CA ARG A 218 27.04 -7.48 -13.39
C ARG A 218 28.41 -6.85 -13.45
N LYS A 219 29.43 -7.50 -12.91
CA LYS A 219 30.81 -6.99 -12.97
C LYS A 219 31.38 -6.89 -14.39
N ASP A 220 30.92 -7.71 -15.32
CA ASP A 220 31.44 -7.79 -16.68
C ASP A 220 30.90 -6.70 -17.63
N THR A 221 29.67 -6.25 -17.41
CA THR A 221 28.94 -5.37 -18.32
C THR A 221 28.41 -4.11 -17.65
N PHE A 222 28.50 -4.03 -16.31
CA PHE A 222 27.87 -3.01 -15.47
C PHE A 222 26.37 -2.84 -15.69
N LYS A 223 25.73 -3.79 -16.39
CA LYS A 223 24.28 -3.81 -16.56
C LYS A 223 23.64 -4.28 -15.26
N GLU A 224 22.69 -3.51 -14.78
CA GLU A 224 21.79 -3.89 -13.71
C GLU A 224 21.03 -5.16 -14.07
N ILE A 225 20.83 -6.03 -13.08
CA ILE A 225 20.10 -7.30 -13.27
C ILE A 225 18.72 -7.28 -12.64
N LEU A 226 18.55 -6.51 -11.56
CA LEU A 226 17.37 -6.38 -10.71
C LEU A 226 17.44 -5.03 -9.98
N ASP A 227 16.30 -4.55 -9.51
CA ASP A 227 16.24 -3.39 -8.60
C ASP A 227 16.66 -3.82 -7.19
N HIS A 228 16.23 -5.00 -6.72
CA HIS A 228 16.72 -5.53 -5.44
C HIS A 228 17.00 -7.04 -5.47
N LEU A 229 17.99 -7.41 -4.66
CA LEU A 229 18.31 -8.78 -4.32
C LEU A 229 18.40 -8.89 -2.81
N VAL A 230 17.54 -9.71 -2.21
CA VAL A 230 17.62 -10.05 -0.78
C VAL A 230 18.21 -11.43 -0.63
N LEU A 231 19.26 -11.57 0.18
CA LEU A 231 19.94 -12.83 0.44
C LEU A 231 19.99 -13.14 1.93
N THR A 232 19.35 -14.25 2.30
CA THR A 232 19.44 -14.82 3.66
C THR A 232 20.16 -16.16 3.61
N ASP A 233 20.23 -16.89 4.71
CA ASP A 233 20.83 -18.23 4.70
C ASP A 233 20.01 -19.26 3.93
N LYS A 234 18.68 -19.07 3.89
CA LYS A 234 17.73 -20.04 3.32
C LYS A 234 17.09 -19.57 2.01
N LEU A 235 17.04 -18.26 1.77
CA LEU A 235 16.26 -17.67 0.71
C LEU A 235 17.07 -16.65 -0.12
N ALA A 236 16.75 -16.57 -1.40
CA ALA A 236 17.08 -15.46 -2.28
C ALA A 236 15.77 -14.88 -2.85
N ILE A 237 15.52 -13.59 -2.62
CA ILE A 237 14.37 -12.88 -3.19
C ILE A 237 14.87 -11.99 -4.32
N LEU A 238 14.37 -12.22 -5.52
CA LEU A 238 14.69 -11.44 -6.71
C LEU A 238 13.55 -10.46 -6.95
N ILE A 239 13.80 -9.17 -6.71
CA ILE A 239 12.75 -8.14 -6.78
C ILE A 239 13.01 -7.26 -7.99
N GLN A 240 11.96 -7.07 -8.80
CA GLN A 240 11.96 -6.09 -9.86
C GLN A 240 10.71 -5.25 -9.71
N ALA A 241 10.92 -3.95 -9.54
CA ALA A 241 9.89 -2.95 -9.51
C ALA A 241 9.72 -2.30 -10.89
N LYS A 242 8.50 -1.87 -11.16
CA LYS A 242 8.16 -1.04 -12.31
C LYS A 242 7.17 0.01 -11.87
N ASP A 243 7.66 1.22 -11.65
CA ASP A 243 6.80 2.37 -11.45
C ASP A 243 6.34 2.98 -12.79
N SER A 244 5.32 3.82 -12.69
CA SER A 244 4.99 4.80 -13.73
C SER A 244 5.01 6.21 -13.12
N PRO A 245 5.42 7.25 -13.89
CA PRO A 245 5.54 8.60 -13.34
C PRO A 245 4.24 9.10 -12.69
N THR A 246 4.33 9.50 -11.42
CA THR A 246 3.30 10.27 -10.73
C THR A 246 3.44 11.74 -11.15
N SER A 247 2.90 12.04 -12.32
CA SER A 247 2.82 13.39 -12.89
C SER A 247 1.35 13.72 -13.13
N GLU A 248 1.01 15.01 -13.15
CA GLU A 248 -0.35 15.48 -13.46
C GLU A 248 -0.88 14.90 -14.79
N ALA A 249 0.00 14.76 -15.79
CA ALA A 249 -0.31 14.16 -17.08
C ALA A 249 -0.45 12.61 -17.06
N GLY A 250 0.01 11.97 -15.99
CA GLY A 250 -0.13 10.52 -15.75
C GLY A 250 -1.49 10.17 -15.14
N ILE A 251 -2.04 11.08 -14.33
CA ILE A 251 -3.32 10.94 -13.63
C ILE A 251 -4.48 10.90 -14.64
N THR A 252 -4.45 11.75 -15.69
CA THR A 252 -5.53 11.86 -16.69
C THR A 252 -5.58 10.75 -17.76
N ARG A 253 -4.93 9.60 -17.55
CA ARG A 253 -4.93 8.49 -18.53
C ARG A 253 -6.15 7.60 -18.34
N THR A 254 -6.78 7.22 -19.45
CA THR A 254 -7.89 6.26 -19.43
C THR A 254 -7.48 4.93 -18.79
N LEU A 255 -8.44 4.30 -18.10
CA LEU A 255 -8.29 3.03 -17.43
C LEU A 255 -7.71 1.92 -18.31
N GLU A 256 -8.22 1.76 -19.55
CA GLU A 256 -7.70 0.77 -20.50
C GLU A 256 -6.20 0.94 -20.78
N ARG A 257 -5.73 2.20 -20.79
CA ARG A 257 -4.32 2.52 -21.01
C ARG A 257 -3.49 2.22 -19.77
N LYS A 258 -4.03 2.47 -18.56
CA LYS A 258 -3.41 2.07 -17.29
C LYS A 258 -3.24 0.54 -17.24
N ARG A 259 -4.31 -0.23 -17.46
CA ARG A 259 -4.30 -1.70 -17.53
C ARG A 259 -3.26 -2.26 -18.49
N ARG A 260 -3.24 -1.78 -19.74
CA ARG A 260 -2.26 -2.23 -20.75
C ARG A 260 -0.81 -1.92 -20.34
N SER A 261 -0.59 -0.77 -19.70
CA SER A 261 0.72 -0.40 -19.17
C SER A 261 1.15 -1.37 -18.06
N THR A 262 0.24 -1.68 -17.12
CA THR A 262 0.47 -2.61 -16.02
C THR A 262 0.88 -4.00 -16.53
N HIS A 263 0.13 -4.59 -17.47
CA HIS A 263 0.49 -5.90 -18.06
C HIS A 263 1.88 -5.88 -18.71
N SER A 264 2.22 -4.82 -19.44
CA SER A 264 3.54 -4.67 -20.04
C SER A 264 4.65 -4.57 -18.99
N GLN A 265 4.41 -3.81 -17.91
CA GLN A 265 5.33 -3.68 -16.79
C GLN A 265 5.54 -5.01 -16.07
N ILE A 266 4.47 -5.77 -15.80
CA ILE A 266 4.54 -7.11 -15.20
C ILE A 266 5.40 -8.03 -16.06
N ASP A 267 5.14 -8.09 -17.37
CA ASP A 267 5.91 -8.94 -18.29
C ASP A 267 7.38 -8.53 -18.37
N ASN A 268 7.67 -7.23 -18.33
CA ASN A 268 9.05 -6.73 -18.27
C ASN A 268 9.74 -7.17 -16.96
N ALA A 269 9.06 -7.02 -15.83
CA ALA A 269 9.59 -7.38 -14.52
C ALA A 269 9.89 -8.88 -14.44
N ILE A 270 8.96 -9.73 -14.85
CA ILE A 270 9.14 -11.19 -14.89
C ILE A 270 10.31 -11.59 -15.80
N ARG A 271 10.46 -10.94 -16.96
CA ARG A 271 11.60 -11.22 -17.85
C ARG A 271 12.93 -10.88 -17.20
N GLN A 272 13.02 -9.76 -16.48
CA GLN A 272 14.21 -9.37 -15.73
C GLN A 272 14.51 -10.37 -14.60
N ILE A 273 13.51 -10.72 -13.77
CA ILE A 273 13.64 -11.72 -12.70
C ILE A 273 14.18 -13.06 -13.23
N ASN A 274 13.56 -13.58 -14.30
CA ASN A 274 14.00 -14.82 -14.92
C ASN A 274 15.39 -14.70 -15.57
N GLY A 275 15.75 -13.52 -16.06
CA GLY A 275 17.09 -13.21 -16.57
C GLY A 275 18.14 -13.23 -15.47
N ALA A 276 17.87 -12.56 -14.36
CA ALA A 276 18.74 -12.50 -13.19
C ALA A 276 18.93 -13.88 -12.55
N SER A 277 17.85 -14.64 -12.35
CA SER A 277 17.92 -16.03 -11.86
C SER A 277 18.82 -16.90 -12.73
N ARG A 278 18.66 -16.81 -14.07
CA ARG A 278 19.53 -17.53 -15.01
C ARG A 278 20.99 -17.09 -14.92
N TYR A 279 21.25 -15.79 -14.78
CA TYR A 279 22.62 -15.27 -14.62
C TYR A 279 23.26 -15.79 -13.33
N LEU A 280 22.56 -15.66 -12.20
CA LEU A 280 23.03 -16.07 -10.87
C LEU A 280 23.21 -17.59 -10.74
N LYS A 281 22.45 -18.40 -11.50
CA LYS A 281 22.59 -19.87 -11.54
C LYS A 281 23.73 -20.37 -12.44
N ARG A 282 24.21 -19.56 -13.40
CA ARG A 282 25.25 -20.01 -14.37
C ARG A 282 26.60 -20.25 -13.72
N GLN A 283 26.89 -19.57 -12.61
CA GLN A 283 28.15 -19.67 -11.90
C GLN A 283 27.87 -20.11 -10.46
N THR A 284 28.79 -20.86 -9.86
CA THR A 284 28.70 -21.20 -8.42
C THR A 284 28.71 -19.93 -7.57
N THR A 285 29.47 -18.93 -8.01
CA THR A 285 29.55 -17.59 -7.42
C THR A 285 29.51 -16.57 -8.55
N ALA A 286 28.47 -15.74 -8.59
CA ALA A 286 28.34 -14.63 -9.51
C ALA A 286 29.02 -13.37 -8.93
N LYS A 287 29.78 -12.67 -9.77
CA LYS A 287 30.44 -11.42 -9.38
C LYS A 287 29.56 -10.23 -9.72
N LEU A 288 29.12 -9.51 -8.70
CA LEU A 288 28.27 -8.33 -8.80
C LEU A 288 29.01 -7.08 -8.33
N VAL A 289 28.46 -5.93 -8.72
CA VAL A 289 28.82 -4.61 -8.21
C VAL A 289 27.56 -4.01 -7.59
N VAL A 290 27.63 -3.62 -6.32
CA VAL A 290 26.52 -3.02 -5.56
C VAL A 290 27.03 -1.71 -4.94
N GLY A 291 26.46 -0.58 -5.38
CA GLY A 291 27.08 0.73 -5.16
C GLY A 291 28.49 0.74 -5.78
N ASP A 292 29.49 1.01 -4.94
CA ASP A 292 30.92 1.02 -5.30
C ASP A 292 31.67 -0.26 -4.88
N ASN A 293 30.96 -1.27 -4.38
CA ASN A 293 31.56 -2.49 -3.84
C ASN A 293 31.41 -3.68 -4.78
N ASP A 294 32.48 -4.45 -4.92
CA ASP A 294 32.46 -5.78 -5.53
C ASP A 294 31.88 -6.79 -4.53
N VAL A 295 30.86 -7.54 -4.96
CA VAL A 295 30.17 -8.53 -4.11
C VAL A 295 30.10 -9.88 -4.82
N ASP A 296 30.56 -10.92 -4.15
CA ASP A 296 30.46 -12.30 -4.61
C ASP A 296 29.17 -12.93 -4.07
N VAL A 297 28.27 -13.32 -4.98
CA VAL A 297 26.95 -13.85 -4.63
C VAL A 297 26.81 -15.30 -5.08
N SER A 298 26.33 -16.17 -4.19
CA SER A 298 25.96 -17.54 -4.52
C SER A 298 24.53 -17.84 -4.11
N LEU A 299 23.73 -18.37 -5.04
CA LEU A 299 22.41 -18.89 -4.72
C LEU A 299 22.50 -20.20 -3.91
N GLY A 300 23.57 -20.98 -4.08
CA GLY A 300 23.76 -22.25 -3.35
C GLY A 300 22.53 -23.16 -3.40
N LYS A 301 22.07 -23.59 -2.22
CA LYS A 301 20.84 -24.39 -2.05
C LYS A 301 19.62 -23.55 -1.65
N ARG A 302 19.70 -22.22 -1.72
CA ARG A 302 18.63 -21.33 -1.31
C ARG A 302 17.38 -21.59 -2.14
N ARG A 303 16.22 -21.44 -1.52
CA ARG A 303 14.98 -21.21 -2.27
C ARG A 303 15.10 -19.86 -2.96
N VAL A 304 14.61 -19.76 -4.19
CA VAL A 304 14.63 -18.53 -4.99
C VAL A 304 13.18 -18.15 -5.25
N ILE A 305 12.78 -16.98 -4.77
CA ILE A 305 11.44 -16.41 -4.99
C ILE A 305 11.59 -15.17 -5.86
N GLY A 306 10.76 -15.06 -6.90
CA GLY A 306 10.64 -13.87 -7.73
C GLY A 306 9.52 -12.96 -7.24
N LEU A 307 9.77 -11.66 -7.13
CA LEU A 307 8.75 -10.69 -6.74
C LEU A 307 8.72 -9.54 -7.76
N ALA A 308 7.62 -9.44 -8.49
CA ALA A 308 7.37 -8.31 -9.38
C ALA A 308 6.49 -7.28 -8.65
N ILE A 309 7.01 -6.08 -8.46
CA ILE A 309 6.28 -4.97 -7.84
C ILE A 309 5.88 -3.99 -8.92
N VAL A 310 4.59 -3.67 -9.03
CA VAL A 310 4.08 -2.67 -9.98
C VAL A 310 3.39 -1.54 -9.23
N LYS A 311 3.05 -0.46 -9.94
CA LYS A 311 2.36 0.68 -9.33
C LYS A 311 1.01 0.28 -8.74
N GLU A 312 0.17 -0.35 -9.56
CA GLU A 312 -1.21 -0.68 -9.22
C GLU A 312 -1.62 -2.01 -9.86
N LEU A 313 -2.56 -2.68 -9.22
CA LEU A 313 -3.25 -3.87 -9.74
C LEU A 313 -4.76 -3.61 -9.68
N PHE A 314 -5.48 -4.17 -10.65
CA PHE A 314 -6.93 -4.02 -10.80
C PHE A 314 -7.64 -5.29 -10.32
N ASP A 315 -8.64 -5.12 -9.46
CA ASP A 315 -9.30 -6.25 -8.78
C ASP A 315 -10.00 -7.22 -9.76
N ASP A 316 -10.43 -6.74 -10.93
CA ASP A 316 -11.10 -7.53 -11.98
C ASP A 316 -10.14 -8.33 -12.88
N GLU A 317 -8.82 -8.16 -12.75
CA GLU A 317 -7.82 -8.78 -13.63
C GLU A 317 -7.08 -9.98 -12.99
N GLY A 318 -7.60 -10.53 -11.90
CA GLY A 318 -6.94 -11.57 -11.12
C GLY A 318 -6.39 -12.74 -11.93
N GLU A 319 -7.18 -13.31 -12.86
CA GLU A 319 -6.72 -14.44 -13.69
C GLU A 319 -5.44 -14.14 -14.48
N ALA A 320 -5.31 -12.92 -15.00
CA ALA A 320 -4.13 -12.48 -15.74
C ALA A 320 -2.91 -12.40 -14.81
N TYR A 321 -3.09 -11.94 -13.58
CA TYR A 321 -2.02 -11.87 -12.58
C TYR A 321 -1.60 -13.26 -12.08
N ALA A 322 -2.54 -14.18 -11.87
CA ALA A 322 -2.20 -15.58 -11.59
C ALA A 322 -1.42 -16.22 -12.76
N ALA A 323 -1.80 -15.91 -14.00
CA ALA A 323 -1.05 -16.36 -15.18
C ALA A 323 0.38 -15.78 -15.21
N ALA A 324 0.55 -14.53 -14.80
CA ALA A 324 1.85 -13.90 -14.67
C ALA A 324 2.71 -14.58 -13.58
N CYS A 325 2.16 -14.86 -12.39
CA CYS A 325 2.84 -15.60 -11.32
C CYS A 325 3.31 -16.99 -11.79
N ARG A 326 2.50 -17.69 -12.61
CA ARG A 326 2.89 -18.98 -13.22
C ARG A 326 4.13 -18.88 -14.10
N LYS A 327 4.42 -17.73 -14.73
CA LYS A 327 5.66 -17.51 -15.51
C LYS A 327 6.92 -17.47 -14.63
N LEU A 328 6.78 -17.40 -13.30
CA LEU A 328 7.87 -17.49 -12.32
C LEU A 328 8.04 -18.89 -11.72
N SER A 329 7.23 -19.88 -12.13
CA SER A 329 7.30 -21.27 -11.63
C SER A 329 8.63 -21.99 -11.91
N GLY A 330 9.45 -21.49 -12.84
CA GLY A 330 10.81 -21.98 -13.07
C GLY A 330 11.79 -21.68 -11.92
N LEU A 331 11.38 -20.84 -10.95
CA LEU A 331 12.08 -20.62 -9.70
C LEU A 331 11.67 -21.70 -8.69
N ASN A 332 12.61 -22.25 -7.94
CA ASN A 332 12.33 -23.33 -6.98
C ASN A 332 11.50 -22.88 -5.76
N GLY A 333 11.33 -21.57 -5.55
CA GLY A 333 10.38 -21.00 -4.60
C GLY A 333 9.16 -20.35 -5.25
N GLY A 334 9.04 -20.38 -6.59
CA GLY A 334 7.97 -19.70 -7.32
C GLY A 334 8.13 -18.18 -7.37
N GLY A 335 7.02 -17.46 -7.50
CA GLY A 335 7.03 -16.01 -7.47
C GLY A 335 5.64 -15.39 -7.48
N MET A 336 5.61 -14.09 -7.22
CA MET A 336 4.39 -13.31 -7.02
C MET A 336 4.47 -11.95 -7.70
N VAL A 337 3.31 -11.44 -8.10
CA VAL A 337 3.09 -10.06 -8.52
C VAL A 337 2.31 -9.36 -7.40
N MET A 338 2.68 -8.13 -7.06
CA MET A 338 1.91 -7.29 -6.14
C MET A 338 2.08 -5.81 -6.51
N ASP A 339 1.12 -4.97 -6.14
CA ASP A 339 1.33 -3.53 -6.18
C ASP A 339 2.19 -3.06 -4.99
N TYR A 340 2.73 -1.85 -5.08
CA TYR A 340 3.57 -1.28 -4.02
C TYR A 340 2.84 -1.20 -2.68
N ASN A 341 1.54 -0.90 -2.68
CA ASN A 341 0.73 -0.71 -1.47
C ASN A 341 0.59 -2.03 -0.72
N SER A 342 0.31 -3.09 -1.47
CA SER A 342 0.26 -4.46 -1.00
C SER A 342 1.59 -4.86 -0.38
N PHE A 343 2.70 -4.53 -1.05
CA PHE A 343 4.05 -4.80 -0.52
C PHE A 343 4.36 -4.00 0.75
N HIS A 344 3.99 -2.72 0.79
CA HIS A 344 4.16 -1.87 1.97
C HIS A 344 3.35 -2.41 3.15
N ALA A 345 2.07 -2.72 2.95
CA ALA A 345 1.21 -3.29 3.98
C ALA A 345 1.74 -4.64 4.48
N PHE A 346 2.17 -5.50 3.55
CA PHE A 346 2.78 -6.79 3.85
C PHE A 346 4.04 -6.64 4.72
N THR A 347 4.96 -5.75 4.36
CA THR A 347 6.22 -5.52 5.11
C THR A 347 6.00 -4.81 6.44
N HIS A 348 4.93 -3.99 6.57
CA HIS A 348 4.56 -3.38 7.83
C HIS A 348 4.08 -4.42 8.84
N ARG A 349 3.42 -5.47 8.34
CA ARG A 349 2.83 -6.54 9.14
C ARG A 349 3.86 -7.57 9.61
N PHE A 350 4.70 -8.03 8.70
CA PHE A 350 5.67 -9.09 8.98
C PHE A 350 7.05 -8.47 9.19
N ARG A 351 7.38 -8.18 10.46
CA ARG A 351 8.56 -7.39 10.87
C ARG A 351 9.78 -8.24 11.23
N SER A 352 9.77 -9.50 10.87
CA SER A 352 10.92 -10.40 11.04
C SER A 352 11.15 -11.23 9.79
N GLU A 353 12.42 -11.58 9.52
CA GLU A 353 12.79 -12.42 8.38
C GLU A 353 11.93 -13.69 8.33
N THR A 354 11.75 -14.37 9.47
CA THR A 354 11.01 -15.64 9.55
C THR A 354 9.54 -15.46 9.18
N GLU A 355 8.87 -14.46 9.74
CA GLU A 355 7.45 -14.20 9.47
C GLU A 355 7.23 -13.77 8.02
N PHE A 356 8.07 -12.85 7.53
CA PHE A 356 8.01 -12.35 6.17
C PHE A 356 8.15 -13.49 5.16
N VAL A 357 9.17 -14.33 5.34
CA VAL A 357 9.44 -15.46 4.44
C VAL A 357 8.30 -16.46 4.47
N ARG A 358 7.82 -16.84 5.65
CA ARG A 358 6.71 -17.79 5.80
C ARG A 358 5.44 -17.27 5.12
N ALA A 359 5.09 -16.00 5.34
CA ALA A 359 3.91 -15.40 4.75
C ALA A 359 4.04 -15.32 3.22
N LEU A 360 5.21 -14.94 2.70
CA LEU A 360 5.45 -14.84 1.26
C LEU A 360 5.37 -16.22 0.59
N GLU A 361 5.95 -17.25 1.20
CA GLU A 361 5.86 -18.63 0.70
C GLU A 361 4.41 -19.12 0.68
N THR A 362 3.65 -18.83 1.73
CA THR A 362 2.22 -19.19 1.81
C THR A 362 1.43 -18.53 0.69
N LEU A 363 1.65 -17.24 0.42
CA LEU A 363 0.98 -16.53 -0.66
C LEU A 363 1.33 -17.13 -2.03
N VAL A 364 2.62 -17.41 -2.28
CA VAL A 364 3.06 -18.03 -3.53
C VAL A 364 2.43 -19.40 -3.73
N GLU A 365 2.41 -20.23 -2.68
CA GLU A 365 1.81 -21.57 -2.72
C GLU A 365 0.30 -21.52 -2.99
N ARG A 366 -0.42 -20.62 -2.31
CA ARG A 366 -1.86 -20.45 -2.52
C ARG A 366 -2.17 -19.94 -3.94
N VAL A 367 -1.39 -19.00 -4.46
CA VAL A 367 -1.59 -18.51 -5.84
C VAL A 367 -1.38 -19.62 -6.87
N GLN A 368 -0.45 -20.54 -6.58
CA GLN A 368 -0.21 -21.71 -7.43
C GLN A 368 -1.33 -22.75 -7.34
N SER A 369 -1.93 -22.95 -6.16
CA SER A 369 -2.97 -23.97 -5.96
C SER A 369 -4.38 -23.51 -6.32
N SER A 370 -4.71 -22.25 -6.06
CA SER A 370 -6.09 -21.78 -5.96
C SER A 370 -6.44 -20.63 -6.91
N GLY A 371 -5.47 -20.10 -7.67
CA GLY A 371 -5.69 -18.97 -8.56
C GLY A 371 -5.25 -17.64 -7.94
N TRP A 372 -5.72 -16.51 -8.46
CA TRP A 372 -5.28 -15.21 -7.96
C TRP A 372 -5.81 -14.94 -6.55
N ILE A 373 -4.99 -14.25 -5.78
CA ILE A 373 -5.32 -13.81 -4.44
C ILE A 373 -4.84 -12.37 -4.29
N SER A 374 -5.74 -11.49 -3.87
CA SER A 374 -5.42 -10.12 -3.53
C SER A 374 -4.56 -10.10 -2.26
N VAL A 375 -3.34 -9.58 -2.37
CA VAL A 375 -2.44 -9.43 -1.22
C VAL A 375 -3.03 -8.46 -0.20
N LYS A 376 -3.76 -7.42 -0.64
CA LYS A 376 -4.45 -6.49 0.25
C LYS A 376 -5.45 -7.23 1.13
N ASP A 377 -6.26 -8.09 0.52
CA ASP A 377 -7.27 -8.87 1.24
C ASP A 377 -6.65 -9.91 2.17
N GLU A 378 -5.54 -10.54 1.76
CA GLU A 378 -4.82 -11.50 2.62
C GLU A 378 -4.08 -10.83 3.78
N VAL A 379 -3.49 -9.66 3.57
CA VAL A 379 -2.89 -8.89 4.67
C VAL A 379 -3.99 -8.46 5.63
N PHE A 380 -5.15 -8.04 5.12
CA PHE A 380 -6.31 -7.68 5.93
C PHE A 380 -6.87 -8.89 6.70
N ALA A 381 -7.12 -10.01 6.02
CA ALA A 381 -7.60 -11.25 6.65
C ALA A 381 -6.57 -11.82 7.64
N GLY A 382 -5.28 -11.80 7.31
CA GLY A 382 -4.20 -12.24 8.19
C GLY A 382 -3.94 -11.32 9.39
N VAL A 383 -4.34 -10.05 9.32
CA VAL A 383 -4.44 -9.17 10.50
C VAL A 383 -5.56 -9.64 11.42
N LEU A 384 -6.74 -9.91 10.87
CA LEU A 384 -7.91 -10.33 11.65
C LEU A 384 -7.73 -11.72 12.28
N ASP A 385 -7.25 -12.71 11.52
CA ASP A 385 -7.03 -14.07 11.99
C ASP A 385 -5.92 -14.14 13.06
N TRP A 386 -4.94 -13.22 13.02
CA TRP A 386 -3.92 -13.12 14.07
C TRP A 386 -4.42 -12.39 15.32
N VAL A 387 -5.25 -11.37 15.19
CA VAL A 387 -5.92 -10.74 16.35
C VAL A 387 -6.76 -11.78 17.09
N GLU A 388 -7.42 -12.71 16.38
CA GLU A 388 -8.09 -13.85 16.99
C GLU A 388 -7.12 -14.82 17.68
N GLN A 389 -6.01 -15.18 17.03
CA GLN A 389 -5.01 -16.05 17.65
C GLN A 389 -4.41 -15.44 18.93
N VAL A 390 -4.13 -14.14 18.94
CA VAL A 390 -3.63 -13.42 20.12
C VAL A 390 -4.69 -13.38 21.22
N ARG A 391 -5.94 -13.02 20.90
CA ARG A 391 -7.05 -13.01 21.87
C ARG A 391 -7.40 -14.39 22.44
N THR A 392 -7.25 -15.45 21.65
CA THR A 392 -7.53 -16.83 22.09
C THR A 392 -6.34 -17.50 22.79
N SER A 393 -5.13 -16.95 22.64
CA SER A 393 -3.91 -17.41 23.31
C SER A 393 -3.63 -16.75 24.66
N ASP A 394 -4.43 -15.74 25.06
CA ASP A 394 -4.34 -15.07 26.35
C ASP A 394 -5.60 -15.39 27.19
N PRO A 395 -5.54 -16.32 28.17
CA PRO A 395 -6.72 -16.72 28.94
C PRO A 395 -7.18 -15.68 29.97
N ASP A 396 -6.42 -14.59 30.19
CA ASP A 396 -6.65 -13.63 31.28
C ASP A 396 -6.69 -12.16 30.78
N HIS A 397 -7.54 -11.87 29.80
CA HIS A 397 -8.07 -10.51 29.59
C HIS A 397 -9.60 -10.47 29.50
#